data_AF-A0A934C5Z1-F1
#
_entry.id   AF-A0A934C5Z1-F1
#
_cell.length_a   1.000
_cell.length_b   1.000
_cell.length_c   1.000
_cell.angle_alpha   90.00
_cell.angle_beta   90.00
_cell.angle_gamma   90.00
#
_symmetry.space_group_name_H-M   'P 1'
#
loop_
_entity.id
_entity.type
_entity.pdbx_description
1 polymer ?
#
loop_
_entity_poly.entity_id
_entity_poly.type
_entity_poly.pdbx_seq_one_letter_code
_entity_poly.pdbx_strand_id
1 'polypeptide(L)'
;MPNWFIISAADLNDHKVAALVDALRQEALAAGQTDPLPRIVAEVTNEIRGAIAFSGRYLLDADAAALPNSLKEIAVKKAVRVLKGRLQQPLDKDEERDAEVYEARLKALVRGEWPVDEPDTPLAPVPVQSAASSPRISSRRREFTRECQEGV
;
A
#
# COMPACT_ATOMS: atom_id res chain seq x y z
N MET A 1 11.99 7.94 19.48
CA MET A 1 10.98 8.52 18.57
C MET A 1 10.31 7.36 17.88
N PRO A 2 8.99 7.37 17.73
CA PRO A 2 8.30 6.27 17.06
C PRO A 2 8.77 6.19 15.60
N ASN A 3 9.12 4.98 15.14
CA ASN A 3 9.56 4.68 13.79
C ASN A 3 8.40 4.78 12.78
N TRP A 4 7.18 4.64 13.27
CA TRP A 4 5.95 4.76 12.49
C TRP A 4 5.13 5.96 13.00
N PHE A 5 4.51 6.69 12.08
CA PHE A 5 3.70 7.86 12.39
C PHE A 5 2.28 7.72 11.86
N ILE A 6 1.36 8.44 12.49
CA ILE A 6 -0.01 8.60 12.02
C ILE A 6 -0.09 9.94 11.31
N ILE A 7 -0.60 9.96 10.08
CA ILE A 7 -0.81 11.21 9.34
C ILE A 7 -1.85 12.03 10.08
N SER A 8 -1.42 13.14 10.69
CA SER A 8 -2.30 14.11 11.32
C SER A 8 -2.64 15.23 10.33
N ALA A 9 -3.77 15.92 10.56
CA ALA A 9 -4.10 17.12 9.79
C ALA A 9 -3.06 18.25 9.97
N ALA A 10 -2.32 18.25 11.08
CA ALA A 10 -1.26 19.22 11.34
C ALA A 10 -0.04 18.99 10.42
N ASP A 11 0.33 17.73 10.16
CA ASP A 11 1.41 17.39 9.22
C ASP A 11 1.10 17.78 7.77
N LEU A 12 -0.19 17.73 7.40
CA LEU A 12 -0.64 18.19 6.09
C LEU A 12 -0.59 19.72 5.97
N ASN A 13 -0.87 20.44 7.06
CA ASN A 13 -0.83 21.90 7.07
C ASN A 13 0.59 22.47 6.91
N ASP A 14 1.61 21.80 7.45
CA ASP A 14 3.02 22.26 7.40
C ASP A 14 3.62 22.20 5.98
N HIS A 15 3.17 21.25 5.15
CA HIS A 15 3.72 20.96 3.83
C HIS A 15 3.23 21.86 2.66
N LYS A 16 2.84 23.13 2.93
CA LYS A 16 2.19 24.04 1.95
C LYS A 16 0.83 23.55 1.42
N VAL A 17 0.20 22.59 2.09
CA VAL A 17 -1.12 22.03 1.70
C VAL A 17 -2.26 22.66 2.50
N ALA A 18 -1.96 23.46 3.54
CA ALA A 18 -3.00 24.08 4.38
C ALA A 18 -4.08 24.79 3.56
N ALA A 19 -3.69 25.61 2.57
CA ALA A 19 -4.63 26.31 1.72
C ALA A 19 -5.51 25.37 0.86
N LEU A 20 -4.97 24.22 0.43
CA LEU A 20 -5.73 23.21 -0.33
C LEU A 20 -6.66 22.40 0.58
N VAL A 21 -6.21 22.09 1.79
CA VAL A 21 -7.03 21.41 2.81
C VAL A 21 -8.20 22.30 3.24
N ASP A 22 -7.95 23.59 3.49
CA ASP A 22 -8.99 24.56 3.82
C ASP A 22 -9.98 24.76 2.67
N ALA A 23 -9.50 24.89 1.42
CA ALA A 23 -10.37 24.99 0.25
C ALA A 23 -11.30 23.78 0.13
N LEU A 24 -10.77 22.58 0.34
CA LEU A 24 -11.52 21.34 0.21
C LEU A 24 -12.51 21.12 1.37
N ARG A 25 -12.17 21.56 2.59
CA ARG A 25 -13.13 21.65 3.70
C ARG A 25 -14.25 22.64 3.41
N GLN A 26 -13.92 23.80 2.83
CA GLN A 26 -14.91 24.81 2.46
C GLN A 26 -15.86 24.30 1.38
N GLU A 27 -15.38 23.62 0.34
CA GLU A 27 -16.24 22.99 -0.66
C GLU A 27 -17.11 21.87 -0.08
N ALA A 28 -16.56 21.02 0.79
CA ALA A 28 -17.33 19.99 1.46
C ALA A 28 -18.44 20.59 2.35
N LEU A 29 -18.12 21.63 3.12
CA LEU A 29 -19.10 22.37 3.93
C LEU A 29 -20.18 23.04 3.06
N ALA A 30 -19.79 23.64 1.92
CA ALA A 30 -20.72 24.24 0.97
C ALA A 30 -21.68 23.21 0.36
N ALA A 31 -21.22 21.97 0.16
CA ALA A 31 -22.02 20.85 -0.31
C ALA A 31 -22.78 20.11 0.81
N GLY A 32 -22.65 20.54 2.07
CA GLY A 32 -23.23 19.85 3.24
C GLY A 32 -22.64 18.48 3.54
N GLN A 33 -21.44 18.20 3.02
CA GLN A 33 -20.73 16.93 3.19
C GLN A 33 -19.77 16.97 4.38
N THR A 34 -19.55 15.81 4.99
CA THR A 34 -18.51 15.62 6.03
C THR A 34 -17.12 15.81 5.44
N ASP A 35 -16.17 16.28 6.24
CA ASP A 35 -14.77 16.46 5.84
C ASP A 35 -14.23 15.17 5.18
N PRO A 36 -13.85 15.21 3.88
CA PRO A 36 -13.37 14.04 3.16
C PRO A 36 -11.89 13.73 3.41
N LEU A 37 -11.15 14.62 4.09
CA LEU A 37 -9.73 14.44 4.41
C LEU A 37 -9.43 13.15 5.19
N PRO A 38 -10.11 12.80 6.30
CA PRO A 38 -9.86 11.54 7.01
C PRO A 38 -10.06 10.31 6.13
N ARG A 39 -11.02 10.36 5.20
CA ARG A 39 -11.24 9.28 4.24
C ARG A 39 -10.08 9.14 3.26
N ILE A 40 -9.60 10.25 2.71
CA ILE A 40 -8.48 10.25 1.77
C ILE A 40 -7.21 9.76 2.45
N VAL A 41 -6.94 10.21 3.68
CA VAL A 41 -5.80 9.73 4.47
C VAL A 41 -5.91 8.22 4.71
N ALA A 42 -7.09 7.72 5.09
CA ALA A 42 -7.30 6.28 5.27
C ALA A 42 -7.09 5.48 3.97
N GLU A 43 -7.58 5.97 2.83
CA GLU A 43 -7.40 5.33 1.52
C GLU A 43 -5.91 5.25 1.14
N VAL A 44 -5.15 6.34 1.28
CA VAL A 44 -3.70 6.38 0.99
C VAL A 44 -2.91 5.49 1.95
N THR A 45 -3.23 5.52 3.24
CA THR A 45 -2.60 4.65 4.24
C THR A 45 -2.83 3.18 3.92
N ASN A 46 -4.07 2.81 3.57
CA ASN A 46 -4.39 1.43 3.19
C ASN A 46 -3.68 0.98 1.91
N GLU A 47 -3.54 1.85 0.91
CA GLU A 47 -2.79 1.54 -0.33
C GLU A 47 -1.32 1.21 -0.03
N ILE A 48 -0.66 2.07 0.75
CA ILE A 48 0.75 1.89 1.10
C ILE A 48 0.93 0.65 1.99
N ARG A 49 0.08 0.47 3.01
CA ARG A 49 0.12 -0.74 3.86
C ARG A 49 -0.13 -2.01 3.05
N GLY A 50 -1.05 -1.99 2.10
CA GLY A 50 -1.30 -3.11 1.20
C GLY A 50 -0.06 -3.48 0.37
N ALA A 51 0.67 -2.48 -0.13
CA ALA A 51 1.91 -2.71 -0.87
C ALA A 51 3.03 -3.29 0.02
N ILE A 52 3.15 -2.82 1.28
CA ILE A 52 4.11 -3.38 2.26
C ILE A 52 3.73 -4.84 2.57
N ALA A 53 2.46 -5.09 2.88
CA ALA A 53 1.92 -6.42 3.18
C ALA A 53 2.18 -7.41 2.04
N PHE A 54 1.97 -6.97 0.80
CA PHE A 54 2.15 -7.79 -0.39
C PHE A 54 3.60 -8.24 -0.59
N SER A 55 4.58 -7.41 -0.23
CA SER A 55 6.00 -7.78 -0.34
C SER A 55 6.35 -9.02 0.48
N GLY A 56 5.62 -9.27 1.57
CA GLY A 56 5.88 -10.36 2.53
C GLY A 56 7.23 -10.30 3.24
N ARG A 57 8.05 -9.26 2.97
CA ARG A 57 9.38 -9.06 3.56
C ARG A 57 9.37 -8.28 4.86
N TYR A 58 8.36 -7.42 5.04
CA TYR A 58 8.29 -6.49 6.16
C TYR A 58 7.08 -6.79 7.04
N LEU A 59 7.23 -6.56 8.35
CA LEU A 59 6.14 -6.65 9.31
C LEU A 59 5.33 -5.34 9.29
N LEU A 60 4.01 -5.48 9.41
CA LEU A 60 3.12 -4.33 9.58
C LEU A 60 3.01 -3.98 11.06
N ASP A 61 2.81 -2.70 11.36
CA ASP A 61 2.44 -2.28 12.71
C ASP A 61 1.00 -2.68 13.05
N ALA A 62 0.72 -2.95 14.31
CA ALA A 62 -0.62 -3.28 14.82
C ALA A 62 -1.62 -2.15 14.59
N ASP A 63 -1.16 -0.89 14.64
CA ASP A 63 -1.99 0.27 14.36
C ASP A 63 -2.25 0.43 12.86
N ALA A 64 -3.50 0.24 12.43
CA ALA A 64 -3.90 0.35 11.02
C ALA A 64 -3.73 1.77 10.43
N ALA A 65 -3.65 2.79 11.29
CA ALA A 65 -3.45 4.18 10.88
C ALA A 65 -1.96 4.59 10.78
N ALA A 66 -1.04 3.72 11.23
CA ALA A 66 0.38 4.02 11.27
C ALA A 66 1.06 3.67 9.93
N LEU A 67 2.01 4.53 9.53
CA LEU A 67 2.87 4.37 8.36
C LEU A 67 4.35 4.55 8.75
N PRO A 68 5.28 3.90 8.04
CA PRO A 68 6.71 4.12 8.23
C PRO A 68 7.09 5.59 8.00
N ASN A 69 7.95 6.15 8.86
CA ASN A 69 8.43 7.53 8.72
C ASN A 69 9.12 7.81 7.38
N SER A 70 9.87 6.83 6.85
CA SER A 70 10.51 6.93 5.54
C SER A 70 9.52 7.16 4.39
N LEU A 71 8.24 6.81 4.57
CA LEU A 71 7.18 6.96 3.57
C LEU A 71 6.33 8.22 3.80
N LYS A 72 6.61 9.01 4.84
CA LYS A 72 5.82 10.20 5.20
C LYS A 72 5.65 11.19 4.06
N GLU A 73 6.76 11.64 3.47
CA GLU A 73 6.73 12.63 2.40
C GLU A 73 5.94 12.13 1.18
N ILE A 74 6.11 10.85 0.85
CA ILE A 74 5.47 10.20 -0.30
C ILE A 74 3.95 10.09 -0.07
N ALA A 75 3.54 9.67 1.13
CA ALA A 75 2.14 9.54 1.51
C ALA A 75 1.43 10.90 1.50
N VAL A 76 2.09 11.93 2.06
CA VAL A 76 1.56 13.31 2.05
C VAL A 76 1.38 13.82 0.62
N LYS A 77 2.42 13.71 -0.24
CA LYS A 77 2.34 14.11 -1.66
C LYS A 77 1.20 13.41 -2.40
N LYS A 78 1.01 12.11 -2.20
CA LYS A 78 -0.10 11.34 -2.78
C LYS A 78 -1.45 11.88 -2.31
N ALA A 79 -1.60 12.14 -1.01
CA ALA A 79 -2.83 12.74 -0.47
C ALA A 79 -3.12 14.10 -1.12
N VAL A 80 -2.11 14.97 -1.30
CA VAL A 80 -2.26 16.25 -2.01
C VAL A 80 -2.78 16.07 -3.43
N ARG A 81 -2.25 15.11 -4.18
CA ARG A 81 -2.74 14.86 -5.55
C ARG A 81 -4.19 14.42 -5.59
N VAL A 82 -4.59 13.53 -4.68
CA VAL A 82 -5.97 13.08 -4.58
C VAL A 82 -6.88 14.26 -4.24
N LEU A 83 -6.45 15.16 -3.33
CA LEU A 83 -7.15 16.39 -3.00
C LEU A 83 -7.30 17.30 -4.23
N LYS A 84 -6.21 17.59 -4.96
CA LYS A 84 -6.25 18.41 -6.18
C LYS A 84 -7.13 17.83 -7.27
N GLY A 85 -7.08 16.50 -7.47
CA GLY A 85 -7.94 15.81 -8.42
C GLY A 85 -9.44 15.96 -8.10
N ARG A 86 -9.80 16.03 -6.81
CA ARG A 86 -11.18 16.32 -6.39
C ARG A 86 -11.59 17.76 -6.63
N LEU A 87 -10.69 18.72 -6.42
CA LEU A 87 -10.90 20.15 -6.72
C LEU A 87 -10.84 20.46 -8.23
N GLN A 88 -10.64 19.43 -9.07
CA GLN A 88 -10.37 19.57 -10.51
C GLN A 88 -9.24 20.56 -10.83
N GLN A 89 -8.28 20.70 -9.91
CA GLN A 89 -7.12 21.54 -10.11
C GLN A 89 -6.09 20.81 -10.98
N PRO A 90 -5.48 21.50 -11.96
CA PRO A 90 -4.43 20.91 -12.77
C PRO A 90 -3.22 20.58 -11.89
N LEU A 91 -2.60 19.43 -12.17
CA LEU A 91 -1.28 19.10 -11.61
C LEU A 91 -0.20 19.87 -12.39
N ASP A 92 0.78 20.38 -11.66
CA ASP A 92 1.98 20.93 -12.29
C ASP A 92 2.90 19.80 -12.82
N LYS A 93 3.85 20.13 -13.70
CA LYS A 93 4.81 19.16 -14.25
C LYS A 93 5.66 18.52 -13.16
N ASP A 94 6.03 19.28 -12.13
CA ASP A 94 6.75 18.72 -10.98
C ASP A 94 5.90 17.68 -10.23
N GLU A 95 4.58 17.91 -10.12
CA GLU A 95 3.68 16.99 -9.44
C GLU A 95 3.39 15.73 -10.26
N GLU A 96 3.34 15.84 -11.59
CA GLU A 96 3.27 14.71 -12.51
C GLU A 96 4.52 13.84 -12.39
N ARG A 97 5.70 14.45 -12.36
CA ARG A 97 6.97 13.75 -12.16
C ARG A 97 7.05 13.05 -10.81
N ASP A 98 6.63 13.72 -9.73
CA ASP A 98 6.55 13.08 -8.42
C ASP A 98 5.49 11.93 -8.43
N ALA A 99 4.56 11.86 -9.39
CA ALA A 99 3.60 10.75 -9.53
C ALA A 99 4.25 9.53 -10.15
N GLU A 100 5.05 9.72 -11.19
CA GLU A 100 5.88 8.67 -11.75
C GLU A 100 6.87 8.12 -10.71
N VAL A 101 7.49 9.00 -9.92
CA VAL A 101 8.37 8.61 -8.81
C VAL A 101 7.60 7.83 -7.75
N TYR A 102 6.37 8.24 -7.42
CA TYR A 102 5.51 7.51 -6.49
C TYR A 102 5.25 6.08 -6.97
N GLU A 103 4.85 5.89 -8.23
CA GLU A 103 4.59 4.57 -8.78
C GLU A 103 5.83 3.68 -8.82
N ALA A 104 6.99 4.26 -9.18
CA ALA A 104 8.26 3.55 -9.17
C ALA A 104 8.62 3.08 -7.76
N ARG A 105 8.42 3.93 -6.75
CA ARG A 105 8.65 3.60 -5.34
C ARG A 105 7.66 2.56 -4.83
N LEU A 106 6.39 2.64 -5.22
CA LEU A 106 5.38 1.63 -4.86
C LEU A 106 5.73 0.26 -5.44
N LYS A 107 6.18 0.21 -6.70
CA LYS A 107 6.69 -1.03 -7.32
C LYS A 107 7.93 -1.57 -6.58
N ALA A 108 8.85 -0.71 -6.18
CA ALA A 108 10.02 -1.11 -5.39
C ALA A 108 9.64 -1.65 -4.00
N LEU A 109 8.62 -1.06 -3.37
CA LEU A 109 8.07 -1.50 -2.08
C LEU A 109 7.46 -2.91 -2.20
N VAL A 110 6.64 -3.11 -3.24
CA VAL A 110 6.01 -4.41 -3.57
C VAL A 110 7.05 -5.49 -3.83
N ARG A 111 8.17 -5.15 -4.50
CA ARG A 111 9.30 -6.06 -4.71
C ARG A 111 10.19 -6.25 -3.47
N GLY A 112 9.99 -5.42 -2.45
CA GLY A 112 10.81 -5.35 -1.25
C GLY A 112 12.25 -4.93 -1.52
N GLU A 113 12.49 -4.13 -2.56
CA GLU A 113 13.78 -3.52 -2.89
C GLU A 113 14.01 -2.19 -2.14
N TRP A 114 12.95 -1.61 -1.60
CA TRP A 114 13.01 -0.37 -0.81
C TRP A 114 13.01 -0.70 0.70
N PRO A 115 13.97 -0.18 1.49
CA PRO A 115 14.02 -0.42 2.93
C PRO A 115 12.87 0.29 3.64
N VAL A 116 12.19 -0.43 4.52
CA VAL A 116 11.09 0.09 5.35
C VAL A 116 11.49 0.00 6.82
N ASP A 117 11.20 1.06 7.59
CA ASP A 117 11.48 1.10 9.03
C ASP A 117 10.72 0.00 9.78
N GLU A 118 11.37 -0.59 10.80
CA GLU A 118 10.72 -1.57 11.67
C GLU A 118 9.57 -0.93 12.47
N PRO A 119 8.40 -1.59 12.58
CA PRO A 119 7.28 -1.11 13.37
C PRO A 119 7.62 -1.03 14.86
N ASP A 120 7.05 -0.06 15.57
CA ASP A 120 7.17 0.04 17.03
C ASP A 120 6.37 -1.09 17.70
N THR A 121 5.21 -1.42 17.14
CA THR A 121 4.36 -2.51 17.62
C THR A 121 4.09 -3.48 16.47
N PRO A 122 4.98 -4.46 16.20
CA PRO A 122 4.76 -5.41 15.13
C PRO A 122 3.46 -6.19 15.35
N LEU A 123 2.60 -6.19 14.33
CA LEU A 123 1.44 -7.07 14.29
C LEU A 123 1.95 -8.50 14.30
N ALA A 124 1.46 -9.30 15.25
CA ALA A 124 1.82 -10.71 15.33
C ALA A 124 1.58 -11.37 13.97
N PRO A 125 2.54 -12.16 13.44
CA PRO A 125 2.37 -12.76 12.13
C PRO A 125 1.13 -13.64 12.16
N VAL A 126 0.10 -13.25 11.41
CA VAL A 126 -0.96 -14.20 11.05
C VAL A 126 -0.26 -15.30 10.26
N PRO A 127 -0.43 -16.59 10.63
CA PRO A 127 0.20 -17.67 9.90
C PRO A 127 -0.28 -17.59 8.45
N VAL A 128 0.61 -17.16 7.55
CA VAL A 128 0.38 -17.25 6.12
C VAL A 128 0.07 -18.72 5.86
N GLN A 129 -1.17 -19.01 5.46
CA GLN A 129 -1.53 -20.33 4.97
C GLN A 129 -0.52 -20.66 3.87
N SER A 130 0.40 -21.58 4.19
CA SER A 130 1.34 -22.11 3.22
C SER A 130 0.51 -22.50 2.00
N ALA A 131 0.87 -21.93 0.85
CA ALA A 131 0.23 -22.27 -0.42
C ALA A 131 0.05 -23.78 -0.47
N ALA A 132 -1.21 -24.23 -0.55
CA ALA A 132 -1.53 -25.64 -0.60
C ALA A 132 -0.62 -26.28 -1.64
N SER A 133 0.15 -27.28 -1.22
CA SER A 133 1.08 -28.01 -2.07
C SER A 133 0.40 -28.30 -3.40
N SER A 134 0.98 -27.82 -4.51
CA SER A 134 0.49 -28.11 -5.85
C SER A 134 0.23 -29.62 -5.95
N PRO A 135 -0.96 -30.06 -6.40
CA PRO A 135 -1.24 -31.49 -6.51
C PRO A 135 -0.22 -32.10 -7.47
N ARG A 136 0.74 -32.85 -6.93
CA ARG A 136 1.64 -33.67 -7.73
C ARG A 136 0.80 -34.80 -8.30
N ILE A 137 0.38 -34.66 -9.55
CA ILE A 137 -0.06 -35.81 -10.34
C ILE A 137 1.17 -36.70 -10.49
N SER A 138 1.25 -37.76 -9.70
CA SER A 138 2.22 -38.81 -9.96
C SER A 138 1.80 -39.47 -11.27
N SER A 139 2.62 -39.33 -12.30
CA SER A 139 2.42 -40.12 -13.52
C SER A 139 2.53 -41.59 -13.12
N ARG A 140 1.42 -42.33 -13.25
CA ARG A 140 1.39 -43.77 -13.02
C ARG A 140 2.25 -44.41 -14.11
N ARG A 141 3.53 -44.67 -13.83
CA ARG A 141 4.42 -45.43 -14.71
C ARG A 141 3.85 -46.84 -14.81
N ARG A 142 3.29 -47.19 -15.97
CA ARG A 142 2.96 -48.58 -16.28
C ARG A 142 4.25 -49.25 -16.70
N GLU A 143 4.83 -50.01 -15.79
CA GLU A 143 5.92 -50.93 -16.11
C GLU A 143 5.31 -52.12 -16.85
N PHE A 144 5.58 -52.23 -18.14
CA PHE A 144 5.26 -53.43 -18.90
C PHE A 144 6.31 -54.50 -18.56
N THR A 145 5.98 -55.42 -17.66
CA THR A 145 6.77 -56.63 -17.46
C THR A 145 6.36 -57.72 -18.46
N ARG A 146 7.30 -58.63 -18.75
CA ARG A 146 7.19 -59.73 -19.72
C ARG A 146 6.08 -60.76 -19.40
N GLU A 147 5.36 -60.55 -18.31
CA GLU A 147 4.29 -61.40 -17.77
C GLU A 147 2.91 -61.07 -18.35
N CYS A 148 2.75 -59.91 -19.03
CA CYS A 148 1.49 -59.51 -19.68
C CYS A 148 1.37 -59.98 -21.15
N GLN A 149 2.23 -60.89 -21.62
CA GLN A 149 2.17 -61.40 -22.99
C GLN A 149 1.60 -62.83 -22.99
N GLU A 150 0.30 -62.96 -22.75
CA GLU A 150 -0.48 -64.16 -23.12
C GLU A 150 -1.28 -63.89 -24.40
N GLY A 151 -0.96 -64.66 -25.44
CA GLY A 151 -1.90 -65.15 -26.45
C GLY A 151 -2.27 -64.23 -27.61
N VAL A 152 -1.68 -64.48 -28.79
CA VAL A 152 -2.30 -65.27 -29.88
C VAL A 152 -1.20 -66.07 -30.58
#